data_AF-A0A2M6YHI9-F1
#
_entry.id   AF-A0A2M6YHI9-F1
#
_cell.length_a   1.000
_cell.length_b   1.000
_cell.length_c   1.000
_cell.angle_alpha   90.00
_cell.angle_beta   90.00
_cell.angle_gamma   90.00
#
_symmetry.space_group_name_H-M   'P 1'
#
loop_
_entity.id
_entity.type
_entity.pdbx_description
1 polymer ?
#
loop_
_entity_poly.entity_id
_entity_poly.type
_entity_poly.pdbx_seq_one_letter_code
_entity_poly.pdbx_strand_id
1 'polypeptide(L)'
;MNQRQFFRQHKTTRDKALSTTERKHLSADALIKTVHDSFQQVNDTRRGAARIAMEDALMAAFAMHSLKDPSMLQFERHRLEEPTNLKTIYKLKSIPSDTQMRDILDPVQMGTPLFY
;
A
#
# COMPACT_ATOMS: atom_id res chain seq x y z
N MET A 1 -32.37 24.06 12.25
CA MET A 1 -31.34 22.99 12.30
C MET A 1 -30.14 23.47 11.49
N ASN A 2 -28.94 23.51 12.08
CA ASN A 2 -27.79 24.20 11.48
C ASN A 2 -27.03 23.26 10.52
N GLN A 3 -26.67 23.73 9.32
CA GLN A 3 -25.99 22.92 8.28
C GLN A 3 -24.74 22.22 8.82
N ARG A 4 -23.95 22.89 9.67
CA ARG A 4 -22.76 22.30 10.31
C ARG A 4 -23.07 21.08 11.19
N GLN A 5 -24.22 21.08 11.87
CA GLN A 5 -24.63 19.98 12.74
C GLN A 5 -25.10 18.78 11.92
N PHE A 6 -25.75 19.01 10.79
CA PHE A 6 -26.20 17.95 9.88
C PHE A 6 -25.01 17.17 9.27
N PHE A 7 -24.01 17.87 8.74
CA PHE A 7 -22.80 17.23 8.21
C PHE A 7 -22.00 16.49 9.29
N ARG A 8 -21.90 17.07 10.50
CA ARG A 8 -21.23 16.41 11.63
C ARG A 8 -21.95 15.13 12.04
N GLN A 9 -23.28 15.18 12.16
CA GLN A 9 -24.10 14.02 12.48
C GLN A 9 -23.93 12.93 11.43
N HIS A 10 -24.11 13.24 10.14
CA HIS A 10 -23.93 12.27 9.05
C HIS A 10 -22.53 11.66 8.99
N LYS A 11 -21.47 12.43 9.24
CA LYS A 11 -20.10 11.90 9.33
C LYS A 11 -20.00 10.90 10.48
N THR A 12 -20.47 11.28 11.67
CA THR A 12 -20.45 10.36 12.83
C THR A 12 -21.32 9.12 12.66
N THR A 13 -22.50 9.19 12.03
CA THR A 13 -23.32 8.00 11.77
C THR A 13 -22.66 7.09 10.74
N ARG A 14 -22.01 7.65 9.73
CA ARG A 14 -21.29 6.89 8.71
C ARG A 14 -20.05 6.23 9.29
N ASP A 15 -19.24 6.96 10.06
CA ASP A 15 -18.06 6.43 10.74
C ASP A 15 -18.45 5.34 11.76
N LYS A 16 -19.58 5.52 12.46
CA LYS A 16 -20.11 4.51 13.39
C LYS A 16 -20.71 3.29 12.69
N ALA A 17 -21.29 3.45 11.50
CA ALA A 17 -21.79 2.36 10.67
C ALA A 17 -20.67 1.59 9.96
N LEU A 18 -19.56 2.26 9.63
CA LEU A 18 -18.34 1.66 9.08
C LEU A 18 -17.41 1.10 10.16
N SER A 19 -17.62 1.45 11.43
CA SER A 19 -16.95 0.89 12.60
C SER A 19 -17.40 -0.56 12.84
N THR A 20 -17.02 -1.44 11.92
CA THR A 20 -17.07 -2.87 12.12
C THR A 20 -15.87 -3.20 13.00
N THR A 21 -16.07 -3.84 14.16
CA THR A 21 -14.96 -4.39 14.94
C THR A 21 -14.18 -5.35 14.05
N GLU A 22 -13.04 -4.89 13.51
CA GLU A 22 -12.21 -5.73 12.66
C GLU A 22 -11.75 -6.95 13.47
N ARG A 23 -11.88 -8.14 12.87
CA ARG A 23 -11.37 -9.35 13.51
C ARG A 23 -9.85 -9.26 13.57
N LYS A 24 -9.32 -9.14 14.79
CA LYS A 24 -7.88 -8.93 15.08
C LYS A 24 -6.91 -9.85 14.32
N HIS A 25 -7.35 -11.02 13.86
CA HIS A 25 -6.48 -12.04 13.26
C HIS A 25 -6.95 -12.55 11.89
N LEU A 26 -8.05 -12.04 11.33
CA LEU A 26 -8.59 -12.52 10.05
C LEU A 26 -9.39 -11.44 9.31
N SER A 27 -8.76 -10.28 9.10
CA SER A 27 -9.23 -9.25 8.16
C SER A 27 -8.15 -8.94 7.14
N ALA A 28 -8.56 -8.59 5.92
CA ALA A 28 -7.63 -8.13 4.88
C ALA A 28 -6.92 -6.84 5.33
N ASP A 29 -7.63 -5.95 6.01
CA ASP A 29 -7.07 -4.70 6.53
C ASP A 29 -5.95 -4.94 7.58
N ALA A 30 -6.13 -5.92 8.48
CA ALA A 30 -5.11 -6.30 9.45
C ALA A 30 -3.91 -6.96 8.76
N LEU A 31 -4.13 -7.79 7.73
CA LEU A 31 -3.05 -8.38 6.93
C LEU A 31 -2.24 -7.29 6.21
N ILE A 32 -2.92 -6.41 5.47
CA ILE A 32 -2.29 -5.32 4.72
C ILE A 32 -1.51 -4.41 5.68
N LYS A 33 -2.08 -4.08 6.85
CA LYS A 33 -1.37 -3.33 7.88
C LYS A 33 -0.09 -4.04 8.34
N THR A 34 -0.17 -5.35 8.60
CA THR A 34 0.99 -6.14 9.07
C THR A 34 2.10 -6.18 8.02
N VAL A 35 1.73 -6.36 6.74
CA VAL A 35 2.69 -6.32 5.62
C VAL A 35 3.34 -4.94 5.50
N HIS A 36 2.54 -3.88 5.54
CA HIS A 36 3.05 -2.50 5.51
C HIS A 36 4.02 -2.23 6.67
N ASP A 37 3.65 -2.56 7.90
CA ASP A 37 4.50 -2.38 9.09
C ASP A 37 5.81 -3.19 9.00
N SER A 38 5.79 -4.33 8.29
CA SER A 38 6.99 -5.14 8.02
C SER A 38 7.89 -4.48 6.97
N PHE A 39 7.32 -3.93 5.89
CA PHE A 39 8.08 -3.24 4.85
C PHE A 39 8.69 -1.91 5.31
N GLN A 40 8.10 -1.24 6.30
CA GLN A 40 8.71 -0.06 6.93
C GLN A 40 10.03 -0.37 7.66
N GLN A 41 10.29 -1.63 7.99
CA GLN A 41 11.54 -2.06 8.64
C GLN A 41 12.64 -2.41 7.62
N VAL A 42 12.31 -2.43 6.32
CA VAL A 42 13.29 -2.69 5.27
C VAL A 42 14.13 -1.43 5.08
N ASN A 43 15.44 -1.56 5.34
CA ASN A 43 16.37 -0.46 5.14
C ASN A 43 16.47 -0.08 3.67
N ASP A 44 16.35 1.22 3.39
CA ASP A 44 16.56 1.76 2.05
C ASP A 44 18.07 1.99 1.83
N THR A 45 18.68 1.13 1.01
CA THR A 45 20.13 1.19 0.71
C THR A 45 20.46 2.12 -0.47
N ARG A 46 19.45 2.71 -1.10
CA ARG A 46 19.62 3.61 -2.25
C ARG A 46 20.29 4.91 -1.81
N ARG A 47 21.21 5.43 -2.63
CA ARG A 47 21.92 6.68 -2.35
C ARG A 47 21.11 7.88 -2.85
N GLY A 48 21.00 8.92 -2.01
CA GLY A 48 20.36 10.19 -2.35
C GLY A 48 18.90 10.30 -1.92
N ALA A 49 18.25 11.41 -2.30
CA ALA A 49 16.84 11.64 -2.00
C ALA A 49 15.95 10.76 -2.89
N ALA A 50 15.39 9.69 -2.31
CA ALA A 50 14.46 8.82 -3.02
C ALA A 50 13.12 9.54 -3.27
N ARG A 51 12.66 9.55 -4.54
CA ARG A 51 11.33 10.11 -4.91
C ARG A 51 10.17 9.23 -4.43
N ILE A 52 10.42 7.94 -4.25
CA ILE A 52 9.45 6.95 -3.78
C ILE A 52 10.11 6.18 -2.64
N ALA A 53 9.39 6.11 -1.53
CA ALA A 53 9.85 5.42 -0.34
C ALA A 53 9.91 3.91 -0.58
N MET A 54 10.83 3.21 0.10
CA MET A 54 11.03 1.77 -0.11
C MET A 54 9.75 0.99 0.25
N GLU A 55 9.08 1.38 1.32
CA GLU A 55 7.81 0.78 1.76
C GLU A 55 6.70 0.94 0.71
N ASP A 56 6.63 2.09 0.02
CA ASP A 56 5.65 2.34 -1.04
C ASP A 56 5.91 1.43 -2.24
N ALA A 57 7.19 1.22 -2.60
CA ALA A 57 7.55 0.32 -3.70
C ALA A 57 7.22 -1.15 -3.40
N LEU A 58 7.54 -1.61 -2.19
CA LEU A 58 7.23 -2.96 -1.73
C LEU A 58 5.72 -3.19 -1.60
N MET A 59 4.98 -2.22 -1.06
CA MET A 59 3.52 -2.29 -0.98
C MET A 59 2.87 -2.29 -2.36
N ALA A 60 3.41 -1.58 -3.35
CA ALA A 60 2.91 -1.60 -4.72
C ALA A 60 3.12 -2.97 -5.38
N ALA A 61 4.28 -3.61 -5.15
CA ALA A 61 4.54 -4.97 -5.61
C ALA A 61 3.59 -5.99 -4.95
N PHE A 62 3.35 -5.84 -3.64
CA PHE A 62 2.37 -6.65 -2.94
C PHE A 62 0.96 -6.44 -3.49
N ALA A 63 0.57 -5.19 -3.77
CA ALA A 63 -0.73 -4.86 -4.37
C ALA A 63 -0.90 -5.59 -5.71
N MET A 64 0.06 -5.43 -6.63
CA MET A 64 0.09 -6.14 -7.91
C MET A 64 -0.10 -7.65 -7.74
N HIS A 65 0.68 -8.28 -6.84
CA HIS A 65 0.60 -9.72 -6.61
C HIS A 65 -0.77 -10.13 -6.02
N SER A 66 -1.27 -9.38 -5.04
CA SER A 66 -2.55 -9.68 -4.36
C SER A 66 -3.77 -9.51 -5.27
N LEU A 67 -3.74 -8.53 -6.19
CA LEU A 67 -4.75 -8.31 -7.22
C LEU A 67 -4.60 -9.28 -8.40
N LYS A 68 -3.53 -10.09 -8.41
CA LYS A 68 -3.18 -11.03 -9.48
C LYS A 68 -3.00 -10.35 -10.83
N ASP A 69 -2.40 -9.17 -10.81
CA ASP A 69 -2.06 -8.50 -12.05
C ASP A 69 -0.98 -9.31 -12.81
N PRO A 70 -1.20 -9.60 -14.10
CA PRO A 70 -0.36 -10.50 -14.88
C PRO A 70 1.04 -9.93 -15.16
N SER A 71 1.24 -8.62 -14.98
CA SER A 71 2.54 -7.95 -15.13
C SER A 71 2.54 -6.57 -14.46
N MET A 72 3.73 -6.01 -14.22
CA MET A 72 3.89 -4.64 -13.73
C MET A 72 3.31 -3.60 -14.70
N LEU A 73 3.37 -3.85 -16.01
CA LEU A 73 2.74 -2.99 -17.01
C LEU A 73 1.21 -2.99 -16.89
N GLN A 74 0.59 -4.14 -16.59
CA GLN A 74 -0.85 -4.20 -16.35
C GLN A 74 -1.23 -3.48 -15.04
N PHE A 75 -0.43 -3.62 -13.99
CA PHE A 75 -0.62 -2.87 -12.74
C PHE A 75 -0.48 -1.35 -12.94
N GLU A 76 0.42 -0.90 -13.83
CA GLU A 76 0.53 0.51 -14.21
C GLU A 76 -0.77 1.05 -14.83
N ARG A 77 -1.52 0.24 -15.57
CA ARG A 77 -2.85 0.64 -16.07
C ARG A 77 -3.84 0.80 -14.93
N HIS A 78 -3.89 -0.14 -13.99
CA HIS A 78 -4.73 -0.02 -12.78
C HIS A 78 -4.38 1.22 -11.95
N ARG A 79 -3.10 1.60 -11.89
CA ARG A 79 -2.68 2.85 -11.26
C ARG A 79 -3.30 4.08 -11.92
N LEU A 80 -3.47 4.08 -13.23
CA LEU A 80 -4.06 5.20 -13.97
C LEU A 80 -5.59 5.23 -13.87
N GLU A 81 -6.21 4.05 -13.87
CA GLU A 81 -7.67 3.90 -13.84
C GLU A 81 -8.24 4.10 -12.42
N GLU A 82 -7.62 3.51 -11.39
CA GLU A 82 -8.12 3.51 -10.01
C GLU A 82 -7.06 3.86 -8.94
N PRO A 83 -6.36 5.00 -9.05
CA PRO A 83 -5.27 5.37 -8.12
C PRO A 83 -5.76 5.48 -6.67
N THR A 84 -6.99 5.94 -6.46
CA THR A 84 -7.55 6.16 -5.11
C THR A 84 -7.72 4.84 -4.35
N ASN A 85 -8.14 3.78 -5.03
CA ASN A 85 -8.33 2.46 -4.42
C ASN A 85 -6.98 1.88 -3.96
N LEU A 86 -5.98 1.95 -4.84
CA LEU A 86 -4.63 1.51 -4.52
C LEU A 86 -4.03 2.28 -3.34
N LYS A 87 -4.16 3.61 -3.30
CA LYS A 87 -3.67 4.42 -2.19
C LYS A 87 -4.38 4.12 -0.88
N THR A 88 -5.70 3.94 -0.92
CA THR A 88 -6.49 3.78 0.31
C THR A 88 -6.34 2.38 0.90
N ILE A 89 -6.50 1.34 0.07
CA ILE A 89 -6.47 -0.06 0.51
C ILE A 89 -5.04 -0.46 0.92
N TYR A 90 -4.05 -0.17 0.08
CA TYR A 90 -2.66 -0.57 0.31
C TYR A 90 -1.82 0.49 1.03
N LYS A 91 -2.45 1.58 1.49
CA LYS A 91 -1.82 2.65 2.28
C LYS A 91 -0.63 3.33 1.58
N LEU A 92 -0.64 3.34 0.25
CA LEU A 92 0.41 3.93 -0.58
C LEU A 92 0.33 5.46 -0.56
N LYS A 93 1.45 6.13 -0.28
CA LYS A 93 1.53 7.59 -0.44
C LYS A 93 1.79 7.95 -1.91
N SER A 94 2.80 7.30 -2.48
CA SER A 94 3.16 7.37 -3.89
C SER A 94 3.08 5.97 -4.52
N ILE A 95 2.53 5.88 -5.72
CA ILE A 95 2.48 4.61 -6.46
C ILE A 95 3.57 4.68 -7.53
N PRO A 96 4.60 3.80 -7.52
CA PRO A 96 5.63 3.79 -8.54
C PRO A 96 5.09 3.42 -9.93
N SER A 97 5.78 3.93 -10.95
CA SER A 97 5.70 3.38 -12.31
C SER A 97 6.32 1.98 -12.38
N ASP A 98 6.01 1.23 -13.44
CA ASP A 98 6.62 -0.07 -13.70
C ASP A 98 8.16 0.02 -13.67
N THR A 99 8.74 0.98 -14.41
CA THR A 99 10.19 1.22 -14.41
C THR A 99 10.73 1.51 -13.00
N GLN A 100 10.09 2.41 -12.26
CA GLN A 100 10.53 2.72 -10.89
C GLN A 100 10.42 1.50 -9.98
N MET A 101 9.39 0.67 -10.15
CA MET A 101 9.20 -0.52 -9.34
C MET A 101 10.34 -1.52 -9.59
N ARG A 102 10.72 -1.76 -10.85
CA ARG A 102 11.89 -2.59 -11.19
C ARG A 102 13.20 -2.02 -10.66
N ASP A 103 13.46 -0.73 -10.90
CA ASP A 103 14.68 -0.06 -10.45
C ASP A 103 14.88 -0.15 -8.94
N ILE A 104 13.77 -0.17 -8.18
CA ILE A 104 13.80 -0.24 -6.71
C ILE A 104 13.89 -1.68 -6.22
N LEU A 105 13.15 -2.61 -6.83
CA LEU A 105 12.98 -3.97 -6.31
C LEU A 105 14.01 -4.96 -6.84
N ASP A 106 14.46 -4.83 -8.08
CA ASP A 106 15.45 -5.75 -8.67
C ASP A 106 16.79 -5.77 -7.89
N PRO A 107 17.28 -4.64 -7.33
CA PRO A 107 18.49 -4.64 -6.50
C PRO A 107 18.29 -5.16 -5.09
N VAL A 108 17.05 -5.42 -4.64
CA VAL A 108 16.78 -5.89 -3.28
C VAL A 108 17.27 -7.34 -3.18
N GLN A 109 18.51 -7.50 -2.71
CA GLN A 109 19.04 -8.82 -2.36
C GLN A 109 18.22 -9.38 -1.21
N MET A 110 17.55 -10.50 -1.47
CA MET A 110 17.07 -11.37 -0.41
C MET A 110 18.31 -11.76 0.40
N GLY A 111 18.35 -11.41 1.69
CA GLY A 111 19.54 -11.55 2.53
C GLY A 111 20.27 -12.87 2.29
N THR A 112 21.61 -12.77 2.17
CA THR A 112 22.57 -13.84 1.82
C THR A 112 22.07 -15.26 2.12
N PRO A 113 22.12 -16.21 1.16
CA PRO A 113 22.04 -17.62 1.53
C PRO A 113 23.26 -17.92 2.41
N LEU A 114 23.02 -18.15 3.69
CA LEU A 114 24.02 -18.55 4.67
C LEU A 114 24.49 -19.99 4.43
N PHE A 115 24.82 -20.40 3.20
CA PHE A 115 25.44 -21.71 2.94
C PHE A 115 26.25 -21.67 1.63
N TYR A 116 27.57 -21.53 1.75
CA TYR A 116 28.60 -22.49 1.33
C TYR A 116 29.94 -22.10 1.96
#